data_AF-A0A0A1H6B1-F1
#
_entry.id   AF-A0A0A1H6B1-F1
#
_cell.length_a   1.000
_cell.length_b   1.000
_cell.length_c   1.000
_cell.angle_alpha   90.00
_cell.angle_beta   90.00
_cell.angle_gamma   90.00
#
_symmetry.space_group_name_H-M   'P 1'
#
loop_
_entity.id
_entity.type
_entity.pdbx_description
1 polymer ?
#
loop_
_entity_poly.entity_id
_entity_poly.type
_entity_poly.pdbx_seq_one_letter_code
_entity_poly.pdbx_strand_id
1 'polypeptide(L)'
;MSDADVSRATWRIGGKVVSEAEGRAAFRAALRKRKISIALDPDVLEFYRQQAGERGYLTLINATLREAMRGQQIEEIVRRAIREELHPG
;
A
#
# COMPACT_ATOMS: atom_id res chain seq x y z
N MET A 1 9.52 -0.08 -20.86
CA MET A 1 8.63 1.06 -21.19
C MET A 1 9.51 2.25 -21.49
N SER A 2 9.49 2.72 -22.72
CA SER A 2 10.18 3.94 -23.15
C SER A 2 9.31 5.17 -22.84
N ASP A 3 9.91 6.36 -22.77
CA ASP A 3 9.17 7.62 -22.63
C ASP A 3 8.13 7.83 -23.77
N ALA A 4 8.41 7.26 -24.94
CA ALA A 4 7.53 7.27 -26.10
C ALA A 4 6.32 6.30 -25.99
N ASP A 5 6.39 5.32 -25.08
CA ASP A 5 5.26 4.44 -24.77
C ASP A 5 4.31 5.11 -23.77
N VAL A 6 4.86 5.90 -22.84
CA VAL A 6 4.09 6.67 -21.85
C VAL A 6 3.33 7.82 -22.52
N SER A 7 3.91 8.47 -23.53
CA SER A 7 3.26 9.57 -24.26
C SER A 7 2.05 9.13 -25.10
N ARG A 8 1.92 7.83 -25.41
CA ARG A 8 0.75 7.26 -26.10
C ARG A 8 -0.25 6.63 -25.14
N ALA A 9 0.05 6.59 -23.85
CA ALA A 9 -0.82 5.97 -22.86
C ALA A 9 -2.05 6.86 -22.60
N THR A 10 -3.23 6.26 -22.73
CA THR A 10 -4.50 6.93 -22.42
C THR A 10 -4.77 6.87 -20.92
N TRP A 11 -4.91 8.03 -20.27
CA TRP A 11 -5.32 8.10 -18.88
C TRP A 11 -6.78 7.67 -18.72
N ARG A 12 -7.04 6.80 -17.73
CA ARG A 12 -8.41 6.34 -17.42
C ARG A 12 -8.67 6.32 -15.92
N ILE A 13 -9.88 6.73 -15.52
CA ILE A 13 -10.39 6.64 -14.15
C ILE A 13 -11.76 5.95 -14.21
N GLY A 14 -11.93 4.84 -13.47
CA GLY A 14 -13.19 4.08 -13.48
C GLY A 14 -13.65 3.66 -14.89
N GLY A 15 -12.70 3.34 -15.79
CA GLY A 15 -12.98 2.95 -17.18
C GLY A 15 -13.17 4.12 -18.18
N LYS A 16 -13.41 5.34 -17.69
CA LYS A 16 -13.55 6.55 -18.53
C LYS A 16 -12.20 7.14 -18.88
N VAL A 17 -12.02 7.55 -20.13
CA VAL A 17 -10.83 8.29 -20.57
C VAL A 17 -10.88 9.70 -19.98
N VAL A 18 -9.77 10.13 -19.38
CA VAL A 18 -9.61 11.46 -18.78
C VAL A 18 -8.40 12.17 -19.38
N SER A 19 -8.30 13.48 -19.15
CA SER A 19 -7.08 14.21 -19.51
C SER A 19 -5.88 13.76 -18.68
N GLU A 20 -4.66 13.95 -19.20
CA GLU A 20 -3.44 13.70 -18.41
C GLU A 20 -3.41 14.52 -17.12
N ALA A 21 -3.84 15.78 -17.17
CA ALA A 21 -3.88 16.64 -15.99
C ALA A 21 -4.80 16.07 -14.89
N GLU A 22 -5.98 15.59 -15.27
CA GLU A 22 -6.95 14.97 -14.38
C GLU A 22 -6.43 13.62 -13.84
N GLY A 23 -5.85 12.80 -14.71
CA GLY A 23 -5.22 11.54 -14.34
C GLY A 23 -4.08 11.73 -13.33
N ARG A 24 -3.18 12.67 -13.59
CA ARG A 24 -2.09 13.03 -12.65
C ARG A 24 -2.62 13.62 -11.35
N ALA A 25 -3.70 14.40 -11.38
CA ALA A 25 -4.31 14.96 -10.17
C ALA A 25 -4.93 13.86 -9.30
N ALA A 26 -5.69 12.95 -9.90
CA ALA A 26 -6.30 11.82 -9.21
C ALA A 26 -5.25 10.86 -8.63
N PHE A 27 -4.21 10.53 -9.39
CA PHE A 27 -3.10 9.71 -8.92
C PHE A 27 -2.40 10.33 -7.70
N ARG A 28 -2.08 11.64 -7.78
CA ARG A 28 -1.48 12.36 -6.64
C ARG A 28 -2.41 12.40 -5.44
N ALA A 29 -3.72 12.56 -5.64
CA ALA A 29 -4.70 12.52 -4.57
C ALA A 29 -4.75 11.14 -3.89
N ALA A 30 -4.72 10.06 -4.67
CA ALA A 30 -4.70 8.69 -4.16
C ALA A 30 -3.42 8.35 -3.37
N LEU A 31 -2.27 8.94 -3.74
CA LEU A 31 -0.99 8.74 -3.06
C LEU A 31 -0.79 9.61 -1.82
N ARG A 32 -1.69 10.56 -1.52
CA ARG A 32 -1.53 11.41 -0.33
C ARG A 32 -1.58 10.57 0.94
N LYS A 33 -0.46 10.56 1.66
CA LYS A 33 -0.39 10.03 3.03
C LYS A 33 -1.44 10.75 3.88
N ARG A 34 -2.28 9.97 4.58
CA ARG A 34 -3.19 10.53 5.59
C ARG A 34 -2.41 10.76 6.88
N LYS A 35 -2.48 11.98 7.41
CA LYS A 35 -1.95 12.31 8.73
C LYS A 35 -3.06 12.08 9.74
N ILE A 36 -2.93 11.04 10.55
CA ILE A 36 -3.85 10.69 11.63
C ILE A 36 -3.09 10.68 12.96
N SER A 37 -3.81 10.90 14.06
CA SER A 37 -3.25 10.68 15.41
C SER A 37 -3.56 9.24 15.82
N ILE A 38 -2.54 8.52 16.29
CA ILE A 38 -2.67 7.17 16.85
C ILE A 38 -1.95 7.13 18.19
N ALA A 39 -2.44 6.32 19.13
CA ALA A 39 -1.70 5.97 20.34
C ALA A 39 -0.87 4.72 20.06
N LEU A 40 0.37 4.71 20.54
CA LEU A 40 1.28 3.56 20.53
C LEU A 40 1.83 3.40 21.94
N ASP A 41 2.01 2.15 22.36
CA ASP A 41 2.64 1.87 23.65
C ASP A 41 4.09 2.39 23.65
N PRO A 42 4.60 2.85 24.81
CA PRO A 42 5.92 3.47 24.89
C PRO A 42 7.05 2.54 24.42
N ASP A 43 6.96 1.25 24.75
CA ASP A 43 7.95 0.23 24.37
C ASP A 43 8.00 0.01 22.85
N VAL A 44 6.85 -0.02 22.18
CA VAL A 44 6.76 -0.11 20.72
C VAL A 44 7.43 1.11 20.06
N LEU A 45 7.16 2.30 20.59
CA LEU A 45 7.75 3.53 20.06
C LEU A 45 9.28 3.55 20.22
N GLU A 46 9.78 3.12 21.38
CA GLU A 46 11.21 3.03 21.66
C GLU A 46 11.91 1.98 20.79
N PHE A 47 11.30 0.81 20.59
CA PHE A 47 11.83 -0.22 19.71
C PHE A 47 12.12 0.32 18.29
N TYR A 48 11.15 1.02 17.69
CA TYR A 48 11.32 1.58 16.35
C TYR A 48 12.27 2.78 16.29
N ARG A 49 12.35 3.58 17.37
CA ARG A 49 13.34 4.67 17.49
C ARG A 49 14.76 4.12 17.53
N GLN A 50 15.00 3.05 18.26
CA GLN A 50 16.33 2.41 18.33
C GLN A 50 16.76 1.85 16.97
N GLN A 51 15.84 1.26 16.21
CA GLN A 51 16.16 0.69 14.89
C GLN A 51 16.40 1.74 13.78
N ALA A 52 15.65 2.84 13.78
CA ALA A 52 15.64 3.79 12.66
C ALA A 52 16.18 5.20 13.00
N GLY A 53 16.55 5.43 14.26
CA GLY A 53 16.92 6.74 14.79
C GLY A 53 15.75 7.73 14.87
N GLU A 54 16.03 8.96 15.32
CA GLU A 54 15.02 9.99 15.60
C GLU A 54 14.15 10.40 14.39
N ARG A 55 14.64 10.23 13.16
CA ARG A 55 13.94 10.70 11.94
C ARG A 55 13.41 9.58 11.04
N GLY A 56 13.61 8.32 11.41
CA GLY A 56 13.25 7.16 10.57
C GLY A 56 12.09 6.30 11.11
N TYR A 57 11.79 6.38 12.41
CA TYR A 57 10.91 5.40 13.06
C TYR A 57 9.48 5.37 12.49
N LEU A 58 8.92 6.51 12.09
CA LEU A 58 7.59 6.55 11.45
C LEU A 58 7.57 5.86 10.08
N THR A 59 8.67 5.92 9.32
CA THR A 59 8.78 5.22 8.04
C THR A 59 8.83 3.71 8.27
N LEU A 60 9.57 3.28 9.28
CA LEU A 60 9.70 1.87 9.65
C LEU A 60 8.38 1.30 10.17
N ILE A 61 7.66 2.02 11.05
CA ILE A 61 6.31 1.64 11.49
C ILE A 61 5.37 1.46 10.30
N ASN A 62 5.37 2.40 9.35
CA ASN A 62 4.53 2.28 8.15
C ASN A 62 4.92 1.08 7.28
N ALA A 63 6.21 0.72 7.20
CA ALA A 63 6.66 -0.46 6.48
C ALA A 63 6.16 -1.73 7.19
N THR A 64 6.28 -1.83 8.52
CA THR A 64 5.79 -2.98 9.28
C THR A 64 4.29 -3.17 9.14
N LEU A 65 3.50 -2.09 9.22
CA LEU A 65 2.05 -2.16 9.02
C LEU A 65 1.68 -2.70 7.63
N ARG A 66 2.45 -2.35 6.59
CA ARG A 66 2.25 -2.89 5.23
C ARG A 66 2.57 -4.38 5.16
N GLU A 67 3.62 -4.83 5.82
CA GLU A 67 3.94 -6.27 5.88
C GLU A 67 2.85 -7.06 6.59
N ALA A 68 2.35 -6.56 7.72
CA ALA A 68 1.26 -7.20 8.45
C ALA A 68 0.00 -7.34 7.57
N MET A 69 -0.36 -6.28 6.83
CA MET A 69 -1.48 -6.33 5.88
C MET A 69 -1.26 -7.38 4.78
N ARG A 70 -0.05 -7.47 4.23
CA ARG A 70 0.28 -8.48 3.21
C ARG A 70 0.19 -9.91 3.76
N GLY A 71 0.71 -10.13 4.97
CA GLY A 71 0.63 -11.43 5.63
C GLY A 71 -0.82 -11.90 5.80
N GLN A 72 -1.70 -11.02 6.27
CA GLN A 72 -3.14 -11.32 6.41
C GLN A 72 -3.79 -11.66 5.06
N GLN A 73 -3.45 -10.94 3.99
CA GLN A 73 -3.97 -11.24 2.66
C GLN A 73 -3.50 -12.60 2.14
N ILE A 74 -2.21 -12.92 2.32
CA ILE A 74 -1.65 -14.21 1.90
C ILE A 74 -2.29 -15.36 2.66
N GLU A 75 -2.47 -15.22 3.97
CA GLU A 75 -3.12 -16.25 4.80
C GLU A 75 -4.54 -16.56 4.30
N GLU A 76 -5.31 -15.52 3.99
CA GLU A 76 -6.68 -15.69 3.48
C GLU A 76 -6.69 -16.39 2.11
N ILE A 77 -5.78 -16.00 1.21
CA ILE A 77 -5.62 -16.64 -0.11
C ILE A 77 -5.26 -18.12 0.06
N VAL A 78 -4.32 -18.45 0.94
CA VAL A 78 -3.88 -19.83 1.19
C VAL A 78 -5.02 -20.66 1.78
N ARG A 79 -5.75 -20.13 2.77
CA ARG A 79 -6.90 -20.80 3.39
C ARG A 79 -7.99 -21.10 2.38
N ARG A 80 -8.26 -20.14 1.48
CA ARG A 80 -9.22 -20.32 0.39
C ARG A 80 -8.77 -21.41 -0.58
N ALA A 81 -7.52 -21.37 -1.05
CA ALA A 81 -6.98 -22.38 -1.95
C ALA A 81 -7.06 -23.78 -1.33
N ILE A 82 -6.65 -23.95 -0.07
CA ILE A 82 -6.75 -25.23 0.64
C ILE A 82 -8.20 -25.72 0.73
N ARG A 83 -9.17 -24.83 0.98
CA ARG A 83 -10.59 -25.21 1.03
C ARG A 83 -11.10 -25.70 -0.32
N GLU A 84 -10.73 -25.00 -1.40
CA GLU A 84 -11.08 -25.35 -2.78
C GLU A 84 -10.51 -26.73 -3.17
N GLU A 85 -9.29 -27.05 -2.74
CA GLU A 85 -8.65 -28.35 -3.01
C GLU A 85 -9.17 -29.51 -2.12
N LEU A 86 -9.63 -29.22 -0.89
CA LEU A 86 -10.16 -30.23 0.04
C LEU A 86 -11.65 -30.52 -0.11
N HIS A 87 -12.40 -29.65 -0.78
CA HIS A 87 -13.79 -29.89 -1.17
C HIS A 87 -13.94 -29.76 -2.69
N PRO A 88 -13.27 -30.62 -3.48
CA PRO A 88 -13.57 -30.71 -4.88
C PRO A 88 -15.00 -31.26 -5.00
N GLY A 89 -15.86 -30.52 -5.70
CA GLY A 89 -17.20 -31.00 -6.04
C GLY A 89 -17.17 -32.29 -6.85
#